data_AF-R7RV39-F1
#
_entry.id   AF-R7RV39-F1
#
_cell.length_a   1.000
_cell.length_b   1.000
_cell.length_c   1.000
_cell.angle_alpha   90.00
_cell.angle_beta   90.00
_cell.angle_gamma   90.00
#
_symmetry.space_group_name_H-M   'P 1'
#
loop_
_entity.id
_entity.type
_entity.pdbx_description
1 polymer ?
#
loop_
_entity_poly.entity_id
_entity_poly.type
_entity_poly.pdbx_seq_one_letter_code
_entity_poly.pdbx_strand_id
1 'polypeptide(L)'
;MLSYYFEDNIPLFGCSLCGKCDGFIESTSLIHIKNRGCCWYFPKYTLMDLKNILSIGRVDFIHELKENEKTVISNYHLEVKGYFDEEGYNNYGVKTIEDFDTKLFFRLCPFSTEKGCSIDFKLRPHPCNLYLCRKVIDYCGDEYRMFSKERRDYYSYMNYFNELLKRELIDKKIDLIKDFDKTIEFISKYEVPKFEPRKLNSLSFARRAG
;
A
#
# COMPACT_ATOMS: atom_id res chain seq x y z
N MET A 1 -12.42 -2.03 -15.88
CA MET A 1 -11.41 -1.10 -16.41
C MET A 1 -10.28 -0.93 -15.40
N LEU A 2 -9.05 -1.05 -15.86
CA LEU A 2 -7.82 -0.75 -15.13
C LEU A 2 -7.25 0.52 -15.75
N SER A 3 -6.91 1.48 -14.91
CA SER A 3 -6.44 2.80 -15.28
C SER A 3 -5.16 3.10 -14.50
N TYR A 4 -4.33 3.98 -15.05
CA TYR A 4 -3.09 4.42 -14.45
C TYR A 4 -3.12 5.93 -14.26
N TYR A 5 -2.84 6.37 -13.03
CA TYR A 5 -2.64 7.77 -12.70
C TYR A 5 -1.25 7.93 -12.09
N PHE A 6 -0.59 9.03 -12.39
CA PHE A 6 0.71 9.37 -11.84
C PHE A 6 0.74 10.86 -11.54
N GLU A 7 0.90 11.21 -10.27
CA GLU A 7 0.90 12.59 -9.78
C GLU A 7 1.90 12.69 -8.64
N ASP A 8 2.65 13.78 -8.55
CA ASP A 8 3.58 14.05 -7.44
C ASP A 8 4.57 12.90 -7.15
N ASN A 9 5.05 12.22 -8.20
CA ASN A 9 5.92 11.04 -8.11
C ASN A 9 5.25 9.78 -7.53
N ILE A 10 3.92 9.76 -7.43
CA ILE A 10 3.13 8.68 -6.83
C ILE A 10 2.20 8.08 -7.88
N PRO A 11 2.37 6.79 -8.23
CA PRO A 11 1.47 6.09 -9.13
C PRO A 11 0.21 5.60 -8.40
N LEU A 12 -0.87 5.39 -9.14
CA LEU A 12 -2.08 4.71 -8.71
C LEU A 12 -2.63 3.82 -9.82
N PHE A 13 -2.86 2.54 -9.49
CA PHE A 13 -3.65 1.63 -10.31
C PHE A 13 -5.13 1.73 -9.90
N GLY A 14 -5.92 2.40 -10.73
CA GLY A 14 -7.36 2.53 -10.54
C GLY A 14 -8.08 1.34 -11.16
N CYS A 15 -8.80 0.55 -10.36
CA CYS A 15 -9.57 -0.60 -10.84
C CYS A 15 -11.07 -0.40 -10.57
N SER A 16 -11.88 -0.49 -11.63
CA SER A 16 -13.33 -0.30 -11.53
C SER A 16 -14.09 -1.45 -10.85
N LEU A 17 -13.43 -2.59 -10.60
CA LEU A 17 -14.01 -3.73 -9.86
C LEU A 17 -13.65 -3.74 -8.37
N CYS A 18 -12.69 -2.93 -7.92
CA CYS A 18 -12.36 -2.87 -6.50
C CYS A 18 -13.58 -2.38 -5.71
N GLY A 19 -13.92 -3.09 -4.62
CA GLY A 19 -15.14 -2.85 -3.86
C GLY A 19 -16.43 -3.31 -4.55
N LYS A 20 -16.33 -4.04 -5.67
CA LYS A 20 -17.44 -4.73 -6.36
C LYS A 20 -17.06 -6.17 -6.74
N CYS A 21 -16.00 -6.68 -6.12
CA CYS A 21 -15.31 -7.92 -6.48
C CYS A 21 -15.93 -9.13 -5.78
N ASP A 22 -17.24 -9.31 -5.89
CA ASP A 22 -17.94 -10.43 -5.27
C ASP A 22 -17.35 -11.79 -5.69
N GLY A 23 -17.30 -12.76 -4.77
CA GLY A 23 -16.73 -14.08 -5.00
C GLY A 23 -15.21 -14.14 -5.23
N PHE A 24 -14.47 -13.03 -5.10
CA PHE A 24 -12.99 -13.09 -5.16
C PHE A 24 -12.46 -13.47 -3.78
N ILE A 25 -11.54 -14.45 -3.73
CA ILE A 25 -10.95 -14.88 -2.47
C ILE A 25 -10.26 -13.71 -1.73
N GLU A 26 -9.57 -12.81 -2.44
CA GLU A 26 -8.90 -11.67 -1.83
C GLU A 26 -9.85 -10.59 -1.28
N SER A 27 -11.14 -10.63 -1.64
CA SER A 27 -12.17 -9.74 -1.09
C SER A 27 -13.02 -10.38 0.01
N THR A 28 -12.84 -11.69 0.26
CA THR A 28 -13.54 -12.37 1.34
C THR A 28 -13.26 -11.67 2.67
N SER A 29 -14.33 -11.38 3.40
CA SER A 29 -14.28 -10.69 4.67
C SER A 29 -15.23 -11.33 5.67
N LEU A 30 -14.65 -11.90 6.72
CA LEU A 30 -15.39 -12.58 7.79
C LEU A 30 -15.56 -11.70 9.04
N ILE A 31 -15.20 -10.42 8.92
CA ILE A 31 -15.39 -9.37 9.94
C ILE A 31 -16.62 -8.50 9.61
N HIS A 32 -16.85 -7.45 10.40
CA HIS A 32 -18.01 -6.55 10.26
C HIS A 32 -18.07 -5.82 8.90
N ILE A 33 -16.93 -5.38 8.34
CA ILE A 33 -16.91 -4.78 6.99
C ILE A 33 -16.86 -5.86 5.92
N LYS A 34 -17.99 -6.10 5.24
CA LYS A 34 -18.09 -7.17 4.22
C LYS A 34 -17.41 -6.82 2.89
N ASN A 35 -17.52 -5.56 2.45
CA ASN A 35 -17.04 -5.14 1.13
C ASN A 35 -15.80 -4.24 1.21
N ARG A 36 -14.73 -4.74 1.83
CA ARG A 36 -13.46 -4.00 2.00
C ARG A 36 -12.49 -4.11 0.81
N GLY A 37 -12.87 -4.87 -0.23
CA GLY A 37 -11.94 -5.24 -1.31
C GLY A 37 -10.70 -5.97 -0.77
N CYS A 38 -9.54 -5.70 -1.36
CA CYS A 38 -8.26 -6.30 -0.97
C CYS A 38 -7.50 -5.52 0.13
N CYS A 39 -8.19 -4.69 0.91
CA CYS A 39 -7.60 -3.87 1.98
C CYS A 39 -7.45 -4.65 3.30
N TRP A 40 -6.62 -5.69 3.31
CA TRP A 40 -6.30 -6.51 4.51
C TRP A 40 -4.92 -6.22 5.11
N TYR A 41 -3.99 -5.65 4.32
CA TYR A 41 -2.65 -5.33 4.81
C TYR A 41 -2.67 -4.14 5.77
N PHE A 42 -1.83 -4.23 6.79
CA PHE A 42 -1.49 -3.10 7.63
C PHE A 42 -0.46 -2.24 6.90
N PRO A 43 -0.74 -0.94 6.67
CA PRO A 43 0.11 -0.09 5.85
C PRO A 43 1.46 0.13 6.54
N LYS A 44 2.52 -0.14 5.77
CA LYS A 44 3.91 0.07 6.17
C LYS A 44 4.51 1.18 5.31
N TYR A 45 4.87 2.28 5.94
CA TYR A 45 5.50 3.45 5.33
C TYR A 45 7.02 3.31 5.42
N THR A 46 7.65 3.09 4.27
CA THR A 46 9.11 3.11 4.13
C THR A 46 9.63 4.55 4.14
N LEU A 47 10.95 4.74 4.23
CA LEU A 47 11.56 6.08 4.17
C LEU A 47 11.20 6.80 2.86
N MET A 48 11.10 6.07 1.75
CA MET A 48 10.68 6.63 0.47
C MET A 48 9.20 6.99 0.43
N ASP A 49 8.33 6.24 1.11
CA ASP A 49 6.92 6.64 1.24
C ASP A 49 6.82 7.95 2.05
N LEU A 50 7.57 8.07 3.16
CA LEU A 50 7.65 9.30 3.94
C LEU A 50 8.21 10.47 3.10
N LYS A 51 9.26 10.23 2.29
CA LYS A 51 9.83 11.23 1.37
C LYS A 51 8.79 11.75 0.38
N ASN A 52 8.00 10.87 -0.23
CA ASN A 52 6.95 11.27 -1.17
C ASN A 52 5.88 12.12 -0.48
N ILE A 53 5.43 11.71 0.73
CA ILE A 53 4.45 12.47 1.54
C ILE A 53 5.00 13.85 1.95
N LEU A 54 6.27 13.94 2.32
CA LEU A 54 6.93 15.21 2.64
C LEU A 54 7.03 16.12 1.42
N SER A 55 7.27 15.54 0.23
CA SER A 55 7.44 16.29 -1.01
C SER A 55 6.16 16.95 -1.50
N ILE A 56 4.99 16.45 -1.07
CA ILE A 56 3.68 17.09 -1.29
C ILE A 56 3.25 18.01 -0.13
N GLY A 57 4.16 18.29 0.80
CA GLY A 57 3.92 19.21 1.92
C GLY A 57 3.09 18.64 3.06
N ARG A 58 2.88 17.32 3.12
CA ARG A 58 2.00 16.66 4.11
C ARG A 58 2.77 16.15 5.33
N VAL A 59 3.55 17.04 5.93
CA VAL A 59 4.29 16.76 7.18
C VAL A 59 3.34 16.52 8.36
N ASP A 60 2.20 17.21 8.38
CA ASP A 60 1.09 17.01 9.31
C ASP A 60 0.67 15.54 9.38
N PHE A 61 0.48 14.89 8.23
CA PHE A 61 0.10 13.48 8.18
C PHE A 61 1.16 12.55 8.79
N ILE A 62 2.44 12.87 8.65
CA ILE A 62 3.52 12.07 9.25
C ILE A 62 3.51 12.19 10.78
N HIS A 63 3.22 13.38 11.31
CA HIS A 63 3.02 13.56 12.74
C HIS A 63 1.73 12.87 13.21
N GLU A 64 0.63 12.92 12.46
CA GLU A 64 -0.59 12.15 12.76
C GLU A 64 -0.31 10.65 12.82
N LEU A 65 0.51 10.11 11.90
CA LEU A 65 0.93 8.71 11.94
C LEU A 65 1.73 8.41 13.21
N LYS A 66 2.67 9.27 13.60
CA LYS A 66 3.49 9.10 14.80
C LYS A 66 2.66 9.10 16.08
N GLU A 67 1.70 10.02 16.20
CA GLU A 67 0.87 10.18 17.39
C GLU A 67 -0.29 9.17 17.46
N ASN A 68 -0.51 8.38 16.40
CA ASN A 68 -1.50 7.32 16.39
C ASN A 68 -1.03 6.13 17.26
N GLU A 69 -1.82 5.79 18.28
CA GLU A 69 -1.55 4.70 19.23
C GLU A 69 -1.33 3.32 18.56
N LYS A 70 -1.85 3.12 17.35
CA LYS A 70 -1.73 1.87 16.59
C LYS A 70 -0.49 1.83 15.71
N THR A 71 0.27 2.92 15.65
CA THR A 71 1.50 2.99 14.86
C THR A 71 2.65 2.37 15.63
N VAL A 72 3.27 1.36 15.03
CA VAL A 72 4.54 0.81 15.48
C VAL A 72 5.65 1.55 14.75
N ILE A 73 6.47 2.26 15.52
CA ILE A 73 7.64 2.98 15.03
C ILE A 73 8.85 2.04 15.07
N SER A 74 9.45 1.79 13.91
CA SER A 74 10.75 1.12 13.78
C SER A 74 11.81 2.13 13.36
N ASN A 75 13.11 1.81 13.46
CA ASN A 75 14.19 2.74 13.10
C ASN A 75 14.01 3.38 11.71
N TYR A 76 13.48 2.64 10.73
CA TYR A 76 13.43 3.08 9.32
C TYR A 76 12.08 2.83 8.62
N HIS A 77 11.00 2.62 9.37
CA HIS A 77 9.64 2.60 8.82
C HIS A 77 8.60 2.82 9.93
N LEU A 78 7.40 3.20 9.51
CA LEU A 78 6.21 3.25 10.37
C LEU A 78 5.22 2.18 9.89
N GLU A 79 4.60 1.43 10.79
CA GLU A 79 3.55 0.46 10.45
C GLU A 79 2.29 0.73 11.27
N VAL A 80 1.18 1.05 10.62
CA VAL A 80 -0.09 1.32 11.32
C VAL A 80 -0.86 0.02 11.45
N LYS A 81 -0.99 -0.49 12.68
CA LYS A 81 -1.73 -1.73 12.94
C LYS A 81 -3.22 -1.53 12.75
N GLY A 82 -3.85 -2.49 12.08
CA GLY A 82 -5.28 -2.54 11.89
C GLY A 82 -5.97 -3.47 12.87
N TYR A 83 -7.23 -3.79 12.56
CA TYR A 83 -8.00 -4.75 13.34
C TYR A 83 -7.71 -6.19 12.85
N PHE A 84 -7.64 -7.12 13.80
CA PHE A 84 -7.58 -8.55 13.54
C PHE A 84 -8.53 -9.28 14.49
N ASP A 85 -9.51 -9.99 13.92
CA ASP A 85 -10.42 -10.85 14.68
C ASP A 85 -9.75 -12.20 14.96
N GLU A 86 -8.96 -12.24 16.03
CA GLU A 86 -8.21 -13.42 16.42
C GLU A 86 -9.14 -14.57 16.87
N GLU A 87 -10.21 -14.26 17.58
CA GLU A 87 -11.20 -15.25 18.02
C GLU A 87 -11.91 -15.89 16.82
N GLY A 88 -12.42 -15.07 15.90
CA GLY A 88 -13.04 -15.55 14.66
C GLY A 88 -12.08 -16.40 13.83
N TYR A 89 -10.83 -15.98 13.69
CA TYR A 89 -9.81 -16.75 12.97
C TYR A 89 -9.47 -18.08 13.64
N ASN A 90 -9.42 -18.11 14.97
CA ASN A 90 -9.15 -19.34 15.73
C ASN A 90 -10.30 -20.34 15.58
N ASN A 91 -11.54 -19.85 15.54
CA ASN A 91 -12.74 -20.67 15.37
C ASN A 91 -13.01 -21.13 13.92
N TYR A 92 -12.44 -20.48 12.91
CA TYR A 92 -12.71 -20.78 11.49
C TYR A 92 -12.20 -22.15 11.00
N GLY A 93 -11.21 -22.75 11.68
CA GLY A 93 -10.69 -24.09 11.38
C GLY A 93 -9.85 -24.23 10.10
N VAL A 94 -10.11 -23.47 9.04
CA VAL A 94 -9.36 -23.50 7.77
C VAL A 94 -8.27 -22.44 7.76
N LYS A 95 -6.99 -22.86 7.66
CA LYS A 95 -5.84 -21.95 7.76
C LYS A 95 -5.30 -21.48 6.40
N THR A 96 -5.54 -22.24 5.34
CA THR A 96 -5.12 -21.89 3.97
C THR A 96 -6.17 -22.37 2.96
N ILE A 97 -6.37 -21.60 1.89
CA ILE A 97 -7.24 -21.95 0.74
C ILE A 97 -6.50 -21.53 -0.53
N GLU A 98 -6.20 -22.45 -1.45
CA GLU A 98 -5.55 -22.12 -2.75
C GLU A 98 -4.32 -21.19 -2.59
N ASP A 99 -3.41 -21.57 -1.68
CA ASP A 99 -2.21 -20.81 -1.30
C ASP A 99 -2.48 -19.40 -0.74
N PHE A 100 -3.70 -19.14 -0.27
CA PHE A 100 -4.10 -17.90 0.37
C PHE A 100 -4.14 -18.05 1.89
N ASP A 101 -3.53 -17.10 2.60
CA ASP A 101 -3.57 -17.02 4.06
C ASP A 101 -4.97 -16.58 4.53
N THR A 102 -5.72 -17.47 5.17
CA THR A 102 -7.09 -17.16 5.60
C THR A 102 -7.15 -16.16 6.75
N LYS A 103 -6.03 -15.86 7.44
CA LYS A 103 -5.95 -14.75 8.41
C LYS A 103 -6.41 -13.44 7.80
N LEU A 104 -6.20 -13.28 6.50
CA LEU A 104 -6.54 -12.07 5.77
C LEU A 104 -8.04 -11.82 5.71
N PHE A 105 -8.88 -12.86 5.83
CA PHE A 105 -10.34 -12.72 5.93
C PHE A 105 -10.77 -12.04 7.24
N PHE A 106 -9.92 -12.10 8.26
CA PHE A 106 -10.14 -11.59 9.60
C PHE A 106 -9.41 -10.27 9.87
N ARG A 107 -8.78 -9.68 8.84
CA ARG A 107 -8.02 -8.43 8.96
C ARG A 107 -8.73 -7.25 8.31
N LEU A 108 -8.58 -6.09 8.94
CA LEU A 108 -9.00 -4.81 8.39
C LEU A 108 -7.87 -3.79 8.49
N CYS A 109 -7.52 -3.18 7.35
CA CYS A 109 -6.64 -2.01 7.32
C CYS A 109 -7.24 -0.88 8.17
N PRO A 110 -6.45 -0.14 8.99
CA PRO A 110 -6.95 0.93 9.85
C PRO A 110 -7.58 2.10 9.08
N PHE A 111 -7.23 2.28 7.80
CA PHE A 111 -7.80 3.30 6.93
C PHE A 111 -8.96 2.79 6.07
N SER A 112 -9.42 1.54 6.26
CA SER A 112 -10.53 1.00 5.48
C SER A 112 -11.87 1.39 6.09
N THR A 113 -12.76 1.91 5.26
CA THR A 113 -14.16 2.21 5.57
C THR A 113 -15.09 1.41 4.66
N GLU A 114 -16.40 1.48 4.89
CA GLU A 114 -17.40 0.91 3.97
C GLU A 114 -17.36 1.52 2.57
N LYS A 115 -16.82 2.74 2.43
CA LYS A 115 -16.68 3.45 1.15
C LYS A 115 -15.30 3.25 0.50
N GLY A 116 -14.43 2.44 1.12
CA GLY A 116 -13.04 2.25 0.70
C GLY A 116 -12.05 2.96 1.62
N CYS A 117 -10.84 3.23 1.11
CA CYS A 117 -9.78 3.84 1.91
C CYS A 117 -10.11 5.30 2.26
N SER A 118 -9.98 5.67 3.54
CA SER A 118 -10.27 7.02 4.06
C SER A 118 -9.20 8.05 3.75
N ILE A 119 -8.01 7.62 3.31
CA ILE A 119 -6.90 8.52 2.99
C ILE A 119 -6.70 8.64 1.47
N ASP A 120 -6.25 9.82 1.05
CA ASP A 120 -5.88 10.11 -0.33
C ASP A 120 -4.76 9.17 -0.82
N PHE A 121 -4.74 8.83 -2.11
CA PHE A 121 -3.75 7.89 -2.64
C PHE A 121 -2.31 8.41 -2.52
N LYS A 122 -2.11 9.74 -2.52
CA LYS A 122 -0.80 10.37 -2.32
C LYS A 122 -0.27 10.22 -0.90
N LEU A 123 -1.13 9.80 0.03
CA LEU A 123 -0.77 9.51 1.43
C LEU A 123 -0.63 8.01 1.70
N ARG A 124 -0.88 7.14 0.73
CA ARG A 124 -0.79 5.69 0.92
C ARG A 124 0.64 5.21 0.66
N PRO A 125 1.11 4.15 1.34
CA PRO A 125 2.36 3.53 0.98
C PRO A 125 2.24 2.91 -0.41
N HIS A 126 3.34 2.89 -1.17
CA HIS A 126 3.30 2.47 -2.58
C HIS A 126 2.66 1.11 -2.87
N PRO A 127 2.73 0.07 -2.00
CA PRO A 127 2.06 -1.19 -2.28
C PRO A 127 0.55 -1.05 -2.34
N CYS A 128 -0.03 -0.19 -1.51
CA CYS A 128 -1.48 0.05 -1.49
C CYS A 128 -1.97 0.68 -2.80
N ASN A 129 -1.13 1.47 -3.47
CA ASN A 129 -1.50 2.13 -4.72
C ASN A 129 -1.36 1.24 -5.96
N LEU A 130 -0.50 0.23 -5.90
CA LEU A 130 -0.13 -0.60 -7.05
C LEU A 130 -0.61 -2.05 -6.94
N TYR A 131 -1.25 -2.42 -5.83
CA TYR A 131 -1.78 -3.76 -5.64
C TYR A 131 -3.01 -4.00 -6.53
N LEU A 132 -3.03 -5.18 -7.15
CA LEU A 132 -4.17 -5.73 -7.87
C LEU A 132 -4.31 -7.20 -7.48
N CYS A 133 -5.54 -7.65 -7.21
CA CYS A 133 -5.79 -9.06 -6.88
C CYS A 133 -5.63 -9.96 -8.11
N ARG A 134 -5.46 -11.27 -7.89
CA ARG A 134 -5.17 -12.25 -8.94
C ARG A 134 -6.25 -12.23 -10.03
N LYS A 135 -7.52 -12.22 -9.63
CA LYS A 135 -8.66 -12.20 -10.58
C LYS A 135 -8.67 -10.97 -11.50
N VAL A 136 -8.30 -9.77 -11.00
CA VAL A 136 -8.22 -8.58 -11.87
C VAL A 136 -7.08 -8.72 -12.87
N ILE A 137 -5.93 -9.25 -12.44
CA ILE A 137 -4.80 -9.54 -13.31
C ILE A 137 -5.20 -10.54 -14.40
N ASP A 138 -5.87 -11.63 -14.02
CA ASP A 138 -6.35 -12.66 -14.95
C ASP A 138 -7.33 -12.09 -16.00
N TYR A 139 -8.23 -11.19 -15.57
CA TYR A 139 -9.18 -10.54 -16.46
C TYR A 139 -8.52 -9.57 -17.44
N CYS A 140 -7.40 -8.95 -17.06
CA CYS A 140 -6.61 -8.11 -17.96
C CYS A 140 -5.77 -8.93 -18.96
N GLY A 141 -5.50 -10.21 -18.68
CA GLY A 141 -4.72 -11.09 -19.55
C GLY A 141 -3.34 -10.53 -19.90
N ASP A 142 -2.85 -10.81 -21.11
CA ASP A 142 -1.52 -10.41 -21.56
C ASP A 142 -1.31 -8.89 -21.62
N GLU A 143 -2.40 -8.11 -21.76
CA GLU A 143 -2.33 -6.65 -21.78
C GLU A 143 -1.84 -6.06 -20.45
N TYR A 144 -2.02 -6.80 -19.35
CA TYR A 144 -1.48 -6.43 -18.03
C TYR A 144 0.05 -6.33 -18.00
N ARG A 145 0.76 -6.94 -18.96
CA ARG A 145 2.23 -6.98 -18.97
C ARG A 145 2.87 -5.61 -18.82
N MET A 146 2.29 -4.56 -19.40
CA MET A 146 2.82 -3.20 -19.30
C MET A 146 2.61 -2.58 -17.91
N PHE A 147 1.46 -2.81 -17.28
CA PHE A 147 1.21 -2.43 -15.89
C PHE A 147 2.12 -3.19 -14.93
N SER A 148 2.33 -4.48 -15.17
CA SER A 148 3.25 -5.31 -14.36
C SER A 148 4.68 -4.79 -14.41
N LYS A 149 5.17 -4.39 -15.60
CA LYS A 149 6.48 -3.75 -15.78
C LYS A 149 6.55 -2.42 -15.03
N GLU A 150 5.57 -1.54 -15.19
CA GLU A 150 5.53 -0.25 -14.50
C GLU A 150 5.58 -0.41 -12.98
N ARG A 151 4.75 -1.31 -12.44
CA ARG A 151 4.76 -1.64 -11.01
C ARG A 151 6.14 -2.10 -10.57
N ARG A 152 6.76 -3.04 -11.29
CA ARG A 152 8.08 -3.57 -10.93
C ARG A 152 9.14 -2.47 -10.95
N ASP A 153 9.17 -1.65 -11.99
CA ASP A 153 10.16 -0.59 -12.15
C ASP A 153 10.01 0.46 -11.03
N TYR A 154 8.77 0.83 -10.68
CA TYR A 154 8.49 1.73 -9.55
C TYR A 154 8.88 1.13 -8.20
N TYR A 155 8.60 -0.15 -7.96
CA TYR A 155 9.05 -0.85 -6.75
C TYR A 155 10.59 -0.89 -6.65
N SER A 156 11.28 -1.14 -7.76
CA SER A 156 12.75 -1.09 -7.81
C SER A 156 13.28 0.30 -7.46
N TYR A 157 12.67 1.35 -8.02
CA TYR A 157 12.96 2.74 -7.68
C TYR A 157 12.79 3.01 -6.17
N MET A 158 11.62 2.67 -5.61
CA MET A 158 11.31 2.89 -4.19
C MET A 158 12.29 2.14 -3.28
N ASN A 159 12.57 0.87 -3.57
CA ASN A 159 13.46 0.04 -2.77
C ASN A 159 14.92 0.53 -2.82
N TYR A 160 15.40 0.90 -4.02
CA TYR A 160 16.76 1.38 -4.19
C TYR A 160 17.01 2.65 -3.36
N PHE A 161 16.16 3.66 -3.53
CA PHE A 161 16.32 4.93 -2.80
C PHE A 161 15.99 4.81 -1.31
N ASN A 162 15.10 3.88 -0.92
CA ASN A 162 14.88 3.58 0.49
C ASN A 162 16.15 3.03 1.16
N GLU A 163 16.88 2.13 0.51
CA GLU A 163 18.13 1.62 1.06
C GLU A 163 19.25 2.66 1.07
N LEU A 164 19.31 3.56 0.07
CA LEU A 164 20.24 4.69 0.11
C LEU A 164 19.94 5.64 1.28
N LEU A 165 18.68 6.08 1.41
CA LEU A 165 18.24 6.91 2.54
C LEU A 165 18.55 6.27 3.89
N LYS A 166 18.30 4.96 4.02
CA LYS A 166 18.59 4.22 5.23
C LYS A 166 20.08 4.22 5.58
N ARG A 167 20.97 4.04 4.60
CA ARG A 167 22.43 4.10 4.82
C ARG A 167 22.86 5.47 5.31
N GLU A 168 22.34 6.53 4.70
CA GLU A 168 22.63 7.91 5.11
C GLU A 168 22.19 8.21 6.56
N LEU A 169 21.00 7.71 6.95
CA LEU A 169 20.52 7.82 8.33
C LEU A 169 21.41 7.04 9.31
N ILE A 170 21.86 5.83 8.94
CA ILE A 170 22.80 5.02 9.73
C ILE A 170 24.13 5.78 9.93
N ASP A 171 24.70 6.35 8.87
CA ASP A 171 25.96 7.08 8.93
C ASP A 171 25.85 8.34 9.81
N LYS A 172 24.68 8.99 9.76
CA LYS A 172 24.33 10.13 10.62
C LYS A 172 23.92 9.73 12.04
N LYS A 173 23.75 8.43 12.32
CA LYS A 173 23.32 7.88 13.60
C LYS A 173 21.97 8.44 14.10
N ILE A 174 21.07 8.75 13.17
CA ILE A 174 19.70 9.19 13.46
C ILE A 174 18.71 8.15 12.95
N ASP A 175 17.57 8.01 13.62
CA ASP A 175 16.51 7.11 13.20
C ASP A 175 15.14 7.59 13.72
N LEU A 176 14.06 6.98 13.23
CA LEU A 176 12.70 7.38 13.58
C LEU A 176 12.34 7.12 15.05
N ILE A 177 13.09 6.31 15.78
CA ILE A 177 12.84 6.04 17.21
C ILE A 177 13.55 7.08 18.08
N LYS A 178 14.84 7.32 17.81
CA LYS A 178 15.70 8.17 18.64
C LYS A 178 15.53 9.66 18.33
N ASP A 179 15.37 9.98 17.05
CA ASP A 179 15.48 11.34 16.53
C ASP A 179 14.43 11.57 15.43
N PHE A 180 13.15 11.38 15.76
CA PHE A 180 12.06 11.43 14.78
C PHE A 180 12.08 12.72 13.96
N ASP A 181 12.02 13.89 14.60
CA ASP A 181 11.91 15.18 13.89
C ASP A 181 13.15 15.47 13.04
N LYS A 182 14.35 15.18 13.54
CA LYS A 182 15.59 15.32 12.77
C LYS A 182 15.63 14.36 11.58
N THR A 183 15.11 13.14 11.76
CA THR A 183 15.01 12.14 10.69
C THR A 183 14.06 12.61 9.60
N ILE A 184 12.89 13.12 9.98
CA ILE A 184 11.92 13.70 9.04
C ILE A 184 12.50 14.93 8.32
N GLU A 185 13.19 15.81 9.04
CA GLU A 185 13.87 16.96 8.45
C GLU A 185 14.92 16.51 7.42
N PHE A 186 15.74 15.51 7.75
CA PHE A 186 16.75 14.96 6.85
C PHE A 186 16.11 14.36 5.58
N ILE A 187 15.10 13.51 5.75
CA ILE A 187 14.37 12.90 4.62
C ILE A 187 13.77 14.00 3.74
N SER A 188 13.18 15.06 4.32
CA SER A 188 12.56 16.14 3.55
C SER A 188 13.54 16.81 2.57
N LYS A 189 14.79 17.01 2.99
CA LYS A 189 15.86 17.67 2.24
C LYS A 189 16.62 16.73 1.31
N TYR A 190 16.49 15.41 1.46
CA TYR A 190 17.20 14.46 0.64
C TYR A 190 16.71 14.52 -0.82
N GLU A 191 17.63 14.68 -1.76
CA GLU A 191 17.30 14.75 -3.18
C GLU A 191 17.20 13.34 -3.77
N VAL A 192 16.07 13.07 -4.43
CA VAL A 192 15.84 11.83 -5.16
C VAL A 192 15.41 12.18 -6.57
N PRO A 193 16.02 11.59 -7.62
CA PRO A 193 15.55 11.74 -8.98
C PRO A 193 14.07 11.35 -9.09
N LYS A 194 13.28 12.11 -9.86
CA LYS A 194 11.87 11.74 -10.10
C LYS A 194 11.80 10.43 -10.89
N PHE A 195 10.82 9.60 -10.58
CA PHE A 195 10.50 8.44 -11.39
C PHE A 195 9.91 8.90 -12.72
N GLU A 196 10.33 8.26 -13.81
CA GLU A 196 9.82 8.53 -15.15
C GLU A 196 8.73 7.50 -15.49
N PRO A 197 7.43 7.87 -15.43
CA PRO A 197 6.35 6.92 -15.63
C PRO A 197 6.21 6.54 -17.10
N ARG A 198 5.80 5.29 -17.35
CA ARG A 198 5.37 4.88 -18.68
C ARG A 198 4.03 5.51 -19.03
N LYS A 199 3.82 5.78 -20.31
CA LYS A 199 2.48 6.06 -20.85
C LYS A 199 1.72 4.73 -20.95
N LEU A 200 0.75 4.54 -20.06
CA LEU A 200 -0.12 3.36 -20.04
C LEU A 200 -1.53 3.73 -20.49
N ASN A 201 -2.06 2.98 -21.46
CA ASN A 201 -3.46 3.09 -21.83
C ASN A 201 -4.33 2.33 -20.81
N SER A 202 -5.55 2.83 -20.60
CA SER A 202 -6.52 2.11 -19.77
C SER A 202 -6.92 0.80 -20.44
N LEU A 203 -7.07 -0.26 -19.64
CA LEU A 203 -7.48 -1.59 -20.10
C LEU A 203 -8.94 -1.83 -19.77
N SER A 204 -9.76 -2.11 -20.77
CA SER A 204 -11.11 -2.64 -20.56
C SER A 204 -11.05 -4.14 -20.31
N PHE A 205 -11.75 -4.61 -19.30
CA PHE A 205 -11.93 -6.03 -19.04
C PHE A 205 -13.33 -6.27 -18.51
N ALA A 206 -13.90 -7.42 -18.89
CA ALA A 206 -15.19 -7.90 -18.40
C ALA A 206 -14.99 -9.03 -17.39
N ARG A 207 -15.91 -9.15 -16.43
CA ARG A 207 -15.96 -10.30 -15.53
C ARG A 207 -16.22 -11.52 -16.40
N ARG A 208 -15.24 -12.41 -16.57
CA ARG A 208 -15.47 -13.69 -17.26
C ARG A 208 -16.33 -14.53 -16.34
N ALA A 209 -17.47 -15.03 -16.84
CA ALA A 209 -18.27 -16.02 -16.12
C ALA A 209 -17.37 -17.23 -15.90
N GLY A 210 -17.07 -17.52 -14.64
CA GLY A 210 -16.31 -18.68 -14.19
C GLY A 210 -17.16 -19.43 -13.19
#